data_AF-A0A7J9SLM5-F1
#
_entry.id   AF-A0A7J9SLM5-F1
#
_cell.length_a   1.000
_cell.length_b   1.000
_cell.length_c   1.000
_cell.angle_alpha   90.00
_cell.angle_beta   90.00
_cell.angle_gamma   90.00
#
_symmetry.space_group_name_H-M   'P 1'
#
loop_
_entity.id
_entity.type
_entity.pdbx_description
1 polymer ?
#
loop_
_entity_poly.entity_id
_entity_poly.type
_entity_poly.pdbx_seq_one_letter_code
_entity_poly.pdbx_strand_id
1 'polypeptide(L)'
;MSERPTIRPVTLPRLVELTNVCDEDSQSTDAIQTALDVSKRRARETILEAVRLDFLNKHRDPDEGEADPEYVTSDVGSEFLSAVRAEAWSDASEILKLQSPHYGAFLAVVADLEAALPEVVLERLDTGQAQTDYEFNQTSLDVLGDWGERLGAIQRNAFTGAYYRPLNRSVSSAFPSVLLETFHNLEETTGVNMNQHYVSIPELREHTCERLQCTRQAFDKGLLTLASQNVGRVELSGAPVDTGAKEAAFGVKQIALTNDDGLVSTDQSTDRVMAGVEQFDKQYYYLAIHDEDLTFTQETTQ
;
A
#
# COMPACT_ATOMS: atom_id res chain seq x y z
N MET A 1 7.33 30.22 -3.62
CA MET A 1 7.93 29.31 -4.62
C MET A 1 6.82 28.94 -5.59
N SER A 2 7.06 28.99 -6.90
CA SER A 2 6.09 28.45 -7.87
C SER A 2 5.90 26.97 -7.57
N GLU A 3 4.65 26.56 -7.36
CA GLU A 3 4.32 25.15 -7.14
C GLU A 3 4.68 24.36 -8.41
N ARG A 4 5.34 23.21 -8.25
CA ARG A 4 5.75 22.37 -9.38
C ARG A 4 4.53 21.61 -9.90
N PRO A 5 4.29 21.55 -11.22
CA PRO A 5 3.18 20.80 -11.80
C PRO A 5 3.16 19.32 -11.42
N THR A 6 4.34 18.71 -11.26
CA THR A 6 4.51 17.29 -10.96
C THR A 6 5.21 17.06 -9.63
N ILE A 7 4.86 15.95 -8.97
CA ILE A 7 5.60 15.43 -7.80
C ILE A 7 7.02 14.97 -8.19
N ARG A 8 7.99 15.15 -7.28
CA ARG A 8 9.33 14.57 -7.45
C ARG A 8 9.30 13.07 -7.15
N PRO A 9 10.12 12.25 -7.84
CA PRO A 9 10.18 10.81 -7.63
C PRO A 9 10.89 10.43 -6.31
N VAL A 10 10.33 10.84 -5.17
CA VAL A 10 10.86 10.60 -3.83
C VAL A 10 10.07 9.48 -3.17
N THR A 11 10.75 8.50 -2.60
CA THR A 11 10.10 7.38 -1.93
C THR A 11 9.72 7.76 -0.50
N LEU A 12 8.68 7.13 0.05
CA LEU A 12 8.22 7.38 1.41
C LEU A 12 9.34 7.20 2.47
N PRO A 13 10.18 6.15 2.42
CA PRO A 13 11.29 5.99 3.38
C PRO A 13 12.27 7.16 3.35
N ARG A 14 12.56 7.69 2.15
CA ARG A 14 13.48 8.82 2.01
C ARG A 14 12.90 10.12 2.56
N LEU A 15 11.58 10.29 2.53
CA LEU A 15 10.93 11.41 3.24
C LEU A 15 11.05 11.23 4.76
N VAL A 16 10.78 10.02 5.26
CA VAL A 16 10.87 9.71 6.69
C VAL A 16 12.30 9.90 7.21
N GLU A 17 13.29 9.28 6.59
CA GLU A 17 14.70 9.35 6.99
C GLU A 17 15.21 10.79 6.94
N LEU A 18 14.91 11.53 5.88
CA LEU A 18 15.32 12.94 5.76
C LEU A 18 14.73 13.79 6.89
N THR A 19 13.43 13.63 7.14
CA THR A 19 12.75 14.38 8.21
C THR A 19 13.36 14.01 9.57
N ASN A 20 13.69 12.73 9.79
CA ASN A 20 14.35 12.30 11.03
C ASN A 20 15.77 12.87 11.18
N VAL A 21 16.55 12.94 10.10
CA VAL A 21 17.92 13.51 10.10
C VAL A 21 17.91 14.99 10.49
N CYS A 22 16.84 15.73 10.18
CA CYS A 22 16.71 17.15 10.48
C CYS A 22 15.90 17.44 11.77
N ASP A 23 15.55 16.41 12.55
CA ASP A 23 14.66 16.52 13.73
C ASP A 23 15.34 17.22 14.92
N GLU A 24 16.62 16.93 15.15
CA GLU A 24 17.36 17.46 16.31
C GLU A 24 18.08 18.79 16.02
N ASP A 25 18.71 18.91 14.85
CA ASP A 25 19.55 20.05 14.47
C ASP A 25 19.36 20.43 13.00
N SER A 26 19.65 21.68 12.65
CA SER A 26 19.65 22.12 11.25
C SER A 26 20.77 21.46 10.46
N GLN A 27 20.45 20.93 9.28
CA GLN A 27 21.36 20.18 8.44
C GLN A 27 21.60 20.86 7.09
N SER A 28 22.86 20.87 6.65
CA SER A 28 23.21 21.28 5.29
C SER A 28 22.92 20.17 4.28
N THR A 29 22.89 20.51 2.99
CA THR A 29 22.70 19.50 1.92
C THR A 29 23.80 18.43 1.94
N ASP A 30 25.05 18.79 2.24
CA ASP A 30 26.18 17.86 2.27
C ASP A 30 26.14 16.96 3.51
N ALA A 31 25.65 17.47 4.65
CA ALA A 31 25.41 16.66 5.85
C ALA A 31 24.32 15.61 5.59
N ILE A 32 23.18 16.03 4.99
CA ILE A 32 22.09 15.14 4.58
C ILE A 32 22.57 14.08 3.59
N GLN A 33 23.37 14.48 2.60
CA GLN A 33 23.95 13.56 1.62
C GLN A 33 24.74 12.45 2.29
N THR A 34 25.56 12.82 3.28
CA THR A 34 26.42 11.90 4.03
C THR A 34 25.60 10.99 4.94
N ALA A 35 24.65 11.56 5.69
CA ALA A 35 23.81 10.83 6.63
C ALA A 35 22.92 9.78 5.93
N LEU A 36 22.40 10.10 4.74
CA LEU A 36 21.50 9.20 4.01
C LEU A 36 22.23 8.26 3.02
N ASP A 37 23.55 8.41 2.88
CA ASP A 37 24.40 7.75 1.87
C ASP A 37 23.80 7.81 0.46
N VAL A 38 23.57 9.03 -0.03
CA VAL A 38 22.99 9.27 -1.37
C VAL A 38 23.84 10.25 -2.18
N SER A 39 23.57 10.37 -3.48
CA SER A 39 24.19 11.44 -4.29
C SER A 39 23.68 12.83 -3.89
N LYS A 40 24.51 13.88 -4.06
CA LYS A 40 24.11 15.29 -3.85
C LYS A 40 22.81 15.65 -4.58
N ARG A 41 22.67 15.16 -5.81
CA ARG A 41 21.46 15.36 -6.63
C ARG A 41 20.23 14.75 -5.95
N ARG A 42 20.35 13.53 -5.42
CA ARG A 42 19.25 12.83 -4.75
C ARG A 42 18.89 13.47 -3.42
N ALA A 43 19.89 13.86 -2.61
CA ALA A 43 19.67 14.63 -1.39
C ALA A 43 18.87 15.91 -1.69
N ARG A 44 19.31 16.71 -2.66
CA ARG A 44 18.62 17.93 -3.08
C ARG A 44 17.18 17.67 -3.55
N GLU A 45 16.95 16.60 -4.30
CA GLU A 45 15.63 16.23 -4.77
C GLU A 45 14.67 15.90 -3.62
N THR A 46 15.13 15.09 -2.66
CA THR A 46 14.36 14.76 -1.44
C THR A 46 14.10 16.00 -0.59
N ILE A 47 15.11 16.85 -0.38
CA ILE A 47 14.98 18.12 0.37
C ILE A 47 13.91 19.00 -0.27
N LEU A 48 13.97 19.21 -1.58
CA LEU A 48 13.01 20.07 -2.27
C LEU A 48 11.58 19.52 -2.22
N GLU A 49 11.40 18.21 -2.16
CA GLU A 49 10.09 17.61 -1.97
C GLU A 49 9.61 17.73 -0.52
N ALA A 50 10.47 17.45 0.46
CA ALA A 50 10.13 17.59 1.88
C ALA A 50 9.79 19.04 2.25
N VAL A 51 10.50 20.03 1.69
CA VAL A 51 10.15 21.46 1.83
C VAL A 51 8.81 21.77 1.15
N ARG A 52 8.50 21.13 0.01
CA ARG A 52 7.19 21.31 -0.66
C ARG A 52 6.04 20.76 0.18
N LEU A 53 6.26 19.64 0.85
CA LEU A 53 5.32 18.98 1.76
C LEU A 53 5.29 19.61 3.16
N ASP A 54 5.97 20.74 3.34
CA ASP A 54 6.12 21.42 4.63
C ASP A 54 6.70 20.53 5.73
N PHE A 55 7.46 19.48 5.41
CA PHE A 55 8.13 18.63 6.40
C PHE A 55 9.44 19.24 6.89
N LEU A 56 10.06 20.09 6.07
CA LEU A 56 11.28 20.82 6.39
C LEU A 56 11.10 22.31 6.18
N ASN A 57 11.61 23.10 7.11
CA ASN A 57 11.79 24.53 6.98
C ASN A 57 13.23 24.86 6.60
N LYS A 58 13.40 25.92 5.81
CA LYS A 58 14.73 26.54 5.62
C LYS A 58 15.06 27.36 6.86
N HIS A 59 16.08 26.95 7.60
CA HIS A 59 16.48 27.63 8.83
C HIS A 59 17.36 28.85 8.55
N ARG A 60 18.20 28.79 7.51
CA ARG A 60 19.11 29.89 7.11
C ARG A 60 18.98 30.17 5.62
N ASP A 61 18.53 31.39 5.28
CA ASP A 61 18.60 31.92 3.91
C ASP A 61 20.01 32.49 3.68
N PRO A 62 20.67 32.21 2.54
CA PRO A 62 22.04 32.64 2.30
C PRO A 62 22.07 34.12 1.91
N ASP A 63 21.81 35.00 2.86
CA ASP A 63 22.24 36.39 2.75
C ASP A 63 23.67 36.52 3.30
N GLU A 64 24.57 36.90 2.40
CA GLU A 64 25.99 37.18 2.59
C GLU A 64 26.94 35.96 2.64
N GLY A 65 27.14 35.33 1.47
CA GLY A 65 28.41 34.73 1.08
C GLY A 65 28.62 33.25 1.43
N GLU A 66 28.32 32.38 0.46
CA GLU A 66 28.91 31.04 0.31
C GLU A 66 28.54 29.93 1.33
N ALA A 67 27.54 30.11 2.20
CA ALA A 67 27.01 28.99 2.99
C ALA A 67 25.87 28.27 2.23
N ASP A 68 25.95 26.94 2.13
CA ASP A 68 24.83 26.12 1.67
C ASP A 68 23.63 26.29 2.62
N PRO A 69 22.38 26.33 2.11
CA PRO A 69 21.20 26.47 2.94
C PRO A 69 21.08 25.30 3.93
N GLU A 70 20.61 25.62 5.14
CA GLU A 70 20.35 24.66 6.19
C GLU A 70 18.85 24.42 6.38
N TYR A 71 18.50 23.18 6.70
CA TYR A 71 17.13 22.70 6.81
C TYR A 71 16.88 22.08 8.17
N VAL A 72 15.72 22.35 8.75
CA VAL A 72 15.28 21.80 10.04
C VAL A 72 13.87 21.23 9.87
N THR A 73 13.54 20.19 10.62
CA THR A 73 12.19 19.64 10.64
C THR A 73 11.19 20.68 11.12
N SER A 74 10.05 20.77 10.42
CA SER A 74 8.95 21.67 10.77
C SER A 74 8.04 21.04 11.83
N ASP A 75 7.03 21.79 12.28
CA ASP A 75 5.97 21.22 13.14
C ASP A 75 5.20 20.09 12.42
N VAL A 76 4.86 20.28 11.15
CA VAL A 76 4.19 19.26 10.32
C VAL A 76 5.08 18.03 10.12
N GLY A 77 6.38 18.22 9.89
CA GLY A 77 7.34 17.13 9.81
C GLY A 77 7.47 16.36 11.12
N SER A 78 7.41 17.07 12.25
CA SER A 78 7.44 16.47 13.60
C SER A 78 6.18 15.64 13.88
N GLU A 79 5.01 16.12 13.47
CA GLU A 79 3.75 15.36 13.54
C GLU A 79 3.81 14.10 12.66
N PHE A 80 4.32 14.23 11.43
CA PHE A 80 4.53 13.11 10.53
C PHE A 80 5.46 12.05 11.12
N LEU A 81 6.62 12.45 11.68
CA LEU A 81 7.55 11.55 12.35
C LEU A 81 6.91 10.89 13.59
N SER A 82 6.12 11.63 14.35
CA SER A 82 5.42 11.09 15.52
C SER A 82 4.44 9.99 15.12
N ALA A 83 3.68 10.19 14.04
CA ALA A 83 2.80 9.16 13.49
C ALA A 83 3.58 7.93 13.02
N VAL A 84 4.71 8.12 12.33
CA VAL A 84 5.59 7.03 11.89
C VAL A 84 6.16 6.24 13.07
N ARG A 85 6.71 6.92 14.09
CA ARG A 85 7.28 6.32 15.31
C ARG A 85 6.23 5.57 16.14
N ALA A 86 4.95 5.94 16.02
CA ALA A 86 3.83 5.25 16.64
C ALA A 86 3.21 4.15 15.75
N GLU A 87 3.78 3.90 14.56
CA GLU A 87 3.22 3.01 13.53
C GLU A 87 1.76 3.34 13.14
N ALA A 88 1.38 4.60 13.34
CA ALA A 88 0.06 5.14 13.00
C ALA A 88 0.01 5.49 11.50
N TRP A 89 0.14 4.48 10.64
CA TRP A 89 0.28 4.65 9.18
C TRP A 89 -0.90 5.41 8.54
N SER A 90 -2.10 5.26 9.10
CA SER A 90 -3.28 6.01 8.67
C SER A 90 -3.11 7.51 8.92
N ASP A 91 -2.55 7.90 10.06
CA ASP A 91 -2.35 9.30 10.41
C ASP A 91 -1.24 9.91 9.55
N ALA A 92 -0.16 9.17 9.32
CA ALA A 92 0.91 9.56 8.39
C ALA A 92 0.38 9.77 6.96
N SER A 93 -0.56 8.93 6.50
CA SER A 93 -1.23 9.09 5.19
C SER A 93 -2.12 10.32 5.15
N GLU A 94 -2.89 10.61 6.20
CA GLU A 94 -3.74 11.80 6.24
C GLU A 94 -2.91 13.10 6.27
N ILE A 95 -1.77 13.12 6.97
CA ILE A 95 -0.82 14.24 6.93
C ILE A 95 -0.31 14.44 5.50
N LEU A 96 0.18 13.39 4.84
CA LEU A 96 0.64 13.47 3.45
C LEU A 96 -0.46 13.95 2.50
N LYS A 97 -1.70 13.50 2.70
CA LYS A 97 -2.86 13.89 1.88
C LYS A 97 -3.19 15.37 2.02
N LEU A 98 -3.05 15.91 3.23
CA LEU A 98 -3.25 17.33 3.48
C LEU A 98 -2.15 18.18 2.85
N GLN A 99 -0.90 17.74 2.93
CA GLN A 99 0.28 18.50 2.48
C GLN A 99 0.63 18.29 1.00
N SER A 100 0.12 17.23 0.37
CA SER A 100 0.37 16.92 -1.04
C SER A 100 -0.93 16.92 -1.83
N PRO A 101 -1.22 17.98 -2.60
CA PRO A 101 -2.37 18.02 -3.50
C PRO A 101 -2.38 16.84 -4.48
N HIS A 102 -1.22 16.42 -4.97
CA HIS A 102 -1.06 15.25 -5.84
C HIS A 102 -1.51 13.95 -5.15
N TYR A 103 -1.06 13.71 -3.92
CA TYR A 103 -1.45 12.50 -3.18
C TYR A 103 -2.92 12.53 -2.78
N GLY A 104 -3.43 13.69 -2.36
CA GLY A 104 -4.85 13.85 -2.05
C GLY A 104 -5.75 13.61 -3.27
N ALA A 105 -5.38 14.13 -4.44
CA ALA A 105 -6.09 13.88 -5.69
C ALA A 105 -6.05 12.39 -6.07
N PHE A 106 -4.89 11.74 -5.96
CA PHE A 106 -4.73 10.30 -6.21
C PHE A 106 -5.64 9.46 -5.30
N LEU A 107 -5.61 9.70 -3.98
CA LEU A 107 -6.46 8.97 -3.04
C LEU A 107 -7.96 9.22 -3.28
N ALA A 108 -8.34 10.44 -3.66
CA ALA A 108 -9.73 10.75 -4.01
C ALA A 108 -10.18 9.97 -5.26
N VAL A 109 -9.37 9.95 -6.32
CA VAL A 109 -9.66 9.18 -7.53
C VAL A 109 -9.77 7.69 -7.23
N VAL A 110 -8.84 7.10 -6.48
CA VAL A 110 -8.89 5.67 -6.12
C VAL A 110 -10.05 5.35 -5.16
N ALA A 111 -10.55 6.33 -4.40
CA ALA A 111 -11.74 6.14 -3.57
C ALA A 111 -13.04 6.24 -4.37
N ASP A 112 -13.08 7.09 -5.39
CA ASP A 112 -14.22 7.26 -6.29
C ASP A 112 -14.35 6.12 -7.30
N LEU A 113 -13.23 5.50 -7.66
CA LEU A 113 -13.16 4.29 -8.47
C LEU A 113 -13.30 3.07 -7.54
N GLU A 114 -14.11 2.07 -7.90
CA GLU A 114 -14.22 0.84 -7.09
C GLU A 114 -12.88 0.10 -7.02
N ALA A 115 -12.45 -0.41 -8.18
CA ALA A 115 -11.12 -0.93 -8.46
C ALA A 115 -10.75 -0.56 -9.89
N ALA A 116 -9.53 -0.08 -10.12
CA ALA A 116 -9.14 0.44 -11.42
C ALA A 116 -7.67 0.19 -11.74
N LEU A 117 -7.40 -0.13 -13.00
CA LEU A 117 -6.03 -0.26 -13.52
C LEU A 117 -5.30 1.10 -13.52
N PRO A 118 -3.96 1.12 -13.43
CA PRO A 118 -3.17 2.35 -13.36
C PRO A 118 -3.48 3.35 -14.47
N GLU A 119 -3.69 2.88 -15.70
CA GLU A 119 -4.04 3.72 -16.85
C GLU A 119 -5.39 4.43 -16.70
N VAL A 120 -6.38 3.78 -16.09
CA VAL A 120 -7.70 4.36 -15.83
C VAL A 120 -7.60 5.40 -14.71
N VAL A 121 -6.81 5.11 -13.67
CA VAL A 121 -6.53 6.06 -12.59
C VAL A 121 -5.84 7.31 -13.14
N LEU A 122 -4.85 7.13 -14.02
CA LEU A 122 -4.12 8.23 -14.64
C LEU A 122 -5.03 9.11 -15.52
N GLU A 123 -5.85 8.50 -16.38
CA GLU A 123 -6.82 9.24 -17.21
C GLU A 123 -7.81 10.04 -16.35
N ARG A 124 -8.27 9.45 -15.24
CA ARG A 124 -9.19 10.11 -14.32
C ARG A 124 -8.53 11.27 -13.57
N LEU A 125 -7.25 11.14 -13.21
CA LEU A 125 -6.47 12.22 -12.60
C LEU A 125 -6.28 13.38 -13.59
N ASP A 126 -5.84 13.09 -14.81
CA ASP A 126 -5.65 14.11 -15.85
C ASP A 126 -6.94 14.87 -16.14
N THR A 127 -8.07 14.15 -16.22
CA THR A 127 -9.39 14.75 -16.43
C THR A 127 -9.83 15.59 -15.22
N GLY A 128 -9.62 15.07 -14.00
CA GLY A 128 -10.03 15.73 -12.76
C GLY A 128 -9.22 16.98 -12.42
N GLN A 129 -8.00 17.08 -12.94
CA GLN A 129 -7.05 18.15 -12.64
C GLN A 129 -6.84 19.11 -13.82
N ALA A 130 -7.64 18.98 -14.89
CA ALA A 130 -7.56 19.79 -16.10
C ALA A 130 -7.70 21.32 -15.91
N GLN A 131 -8.25 21.76 -14.76
CA GLN A 131 -8.38 23.17 -14.40
C GLN A 131 -7.34 23.64 -13.36
N THR A 132 -6.37 22.79 -13.03
CA THR A 132 -5.27 23.07 -12.11
C THR A 132 -3.95 23.05 -12.87
N ASP A 133 -2.88 23.51 -12.22
CA ASP A 133 -1.52 23.39 -12.76
C ASP A 133 -0.90 22.00 -12.45
N TYR A 134 -1.65 21.06 -11.87
CA TYR A 134 -1.15 19.74 -11.52
C TYR A 134 -1.18 18.78 -12.71
N GLU A 135 -0.05 18.13 -12.94
CA GLU A 135 0.15 17.13 -13.98
C GLU A 135 0.47 15.78 -13.36
N PHE A 136 -0.05 14.72 -13.99
CA PHE A 136 0.21 13.33 -13.60
C PHE A 136 0.84 12.59 -14.79
N ASN A 137 1.75 11.69 -14.46
CA ASN A 137 2.34 10.74 -15.38
C ASN A 137 2.60 9.42 -14.66
N GLN A 138 3.05 8.40 -15.40
CA GLN A 138 3.31 7.08 -14.82
C GLN A 138 4.24 7.13 -13.60
N THR A 139 5.32 7.91 -13.66
CA THR A 139 6.27 8.03 -12.54
C THR A 139 5.63 8.64 -11.30
N SER A 140 4.79 9.67 -11.47
CA SER A 140 4.04 10.24 -10.35
C SER A 140 3.07 9.22 -9.76
N LEU A 141 2.38 8.45 -10.61
CA LEU A 141 1.44 7.44 -10.17
C LEU A 141 2.14 6.31 -9.41
N ASP A 142 3.31 5.88 -9.87
CA ASP A 142 4.11 4.85 -9.20
C ASP A 142 4.57 5.30 -7.81
N VAL A 143 4.93 6.57 -7.66
CA VAL A 143 5.37 7.17 -6.38
C VAL A 143 4.19 7.28 -5.41
N LEU A 144 3.07 7.85 -5.86
CA LEU A 144 1.86 8.02 -5.04
C LEU A 144 1.24 6.68 -4.67
N GLY A 145 1.26 5.72 -5.61
CA GLY A 145 0.88 4.33 -5.40
C GLY A 145 1.76 3.65 -4.36
N ASP A 146 3.09 3.80 -4.45
CA ASP A 146 4.02 3.26 -3.44
C ASP A 146 3.76 3.84 -2.05
N TRP A 147 3.53 5.15 -1.93
CA TRP A 147 3.19 5.77 -0.65
C TRP A 147 1.87 5.22 -0.10
N GLY A 148 0.83 5.17 -0.94
CA GLY A 148 -0.48 4.67 -0.56
C GLY A 148 -0.51 3.19 -0.17
N GLU A 149 0.18 2.33 -0.93
CA GLU A 149 0.28 0.90 -0.64
C GLU A 149 0.99 0.66 0.70
N ARG A 150 2.13 1.35 0.94
CA ARG A 150 2.92 1.18 2.17
C ARG A 150 2.19 1.65 3.41
N LEU A 151 1.46 2.76 3.31
CA LEU A 151 0.67 3.30 4.41
C LEU A 151 -0.67 2.58 4.62
N GLY A 152 -1.00 1.62 3.74
CA GLY A 152 -2.27 0.89 3.76
C GLY A 152 -3.49 1.73 3.38
N ALA A 153 -3.28 2.92 2.81
CA ALA A 153 -4.35 3.80 2.34
C ALA A 153 -5.03 3.26 1.07
N ILE A 154 -4.30 2.47 0.29
CA ILE A 154 -4.80 1.70 -0.85
C ILE A 154 -4.21 0.29 -0.82
N GLN A 155 -4.81 -0.62 -1.58
CA GLN A 155 -4.21 -1.89 -1.95
C GLN A 155 -4.13 -1.97 -3.48
N ARG A 156 -3.14 -2.70 -3.96
CA ARG A 156 -3.03 -3.10 -5.36
C ARG A 156 -3.23 -4.59 -5.46
N ASN A 157 -4.15 -5.02 -6.32
CA ASN A 157 -4.35 -6.43 -6.62
C ASN A 157 -3.06 -6.97 -7.25
N ALA A 158 -2.46 -7.97 -6.62
CA ALA A 158 -1.16 -8.49 -7.02
C ALA A 158 -1.14 -9.23 -8.37
N PHE A 159 -2.30 -9.64 -8.87
CA PHE A 159 -2.47 -10.36 -10.14
C PHE A 159 -2.91 -9.44 -11.28
N THR A 160 -3.79 -8.47 -11.01
CA THR A 160 -4.31 -7.56 -12.05
C THR A 160 -3.60 -6.22 -12.10
N GLY A 161 -2.96 -5.80 -11.00
CA GLY A 161 -2.38 -4.46 -10.85
C GLY A 161 -3.39 -3.35 -10.55
N ALA A 162 -4.68 -3.68 -10.39
CA ALA A 162 -5.71 -2.70 -10.09
C ALA A 162 -5.54 -2.10 -8.69
N TYR A 163 -5.65 -0.78 -8.58
CA TYR A 163 -5.72 -0.06 -7.30
C TYR A 163 -7.15 -0.03 -6.78
N TYR A 164 -7.30 -0.20 -5.48
CA TYR A 164 -8.56 -0.02 -4.75
C TYR A 164 -8.31 0.46 -3.34
N ARG A 165 -9.30 1.12 -2.74
CA ARG A 165 -9.25 1.55 -1.36
C ARG A 165 -9.82 0.48 -0.43
N PRO A 166 -9.08 -0.05 0.55
CA PRO A 166 -9.65 -0.92 1.57
C PRO A 166 -10.47 -0.09 2.55
N LEU A 167 -11.80 -0.20 2.49
CA LEU A 167 -12.73 0.48 3.39
C LEU A 167 -12.98 -0.31 4.67
N ASN A 168 -12.90 -1.64 4.59
CA ASN A 168 -13.36 -2.53 5.65
C ASN A 168 -12.20 -3.33 6.28
N ARG A 169 -12.06 -3.22 7.60
CA ARG A 169 -11.13 -4.04 8.42
C ARG A 169 -11.73 -5.38 8.86
N SER A 170 -12.99 -5.61 8.53
CA SER A 170 -13.68 -6.89 8.61
C SER A 170 -14.36 -7.15 7.26
N VAL A 171 -14.61 -8.41 6.93
CA VAL A 171 -15.46 -8.70 5.76
C VAL A 171 -16.91 -8.32 6.09
N SER A 172 -17.83 -8.37 5.12
CA SER A 172 -19.28 -8.13 5.35
C SER A 172 -20.05 -9.45 5.36
N SER A 173 -21.37 -9.41 5.61
CA SER A 173 -22.23 -10.59 5.46
C SER A 173 -22.32 -11.10 4.02
N ALA A 174 -21.95 -10.28 3.02
CA ALA A 174 -21.88 -10.68 1.62
C ALA A 174 -20.60 -11.48 1.29
N PHE A 175 -19.72 -11.70 2.27
CA PHE A 175 -18.46 -12.41 2.07
C PHE A 175 -18.63 -13.80 1.41
N PRO A 176 -19.52 -14.70 1.87
CA PRO A 176 -19.62 -16.03 1.29
C PRO A 176 -20.06 -15.99 -0.17
N SER A 177 -21.05 -15.16 -0.50
CA SER A 177 -21.55 -15.02 -1.86
C SER A 177 -20.49 -14.47 -2.82
N VAL A 178 -19.72 -13.46 -2.39
CA VAL A 178 -18.66 -12.86 -3.23
C VAL A 178 -17.46 -13.80 -3.34
N LEU A 179 -17.12 -14.53 -2.28
CA LEU A 179 -16.07 -15.56 -2.31
C LEU A 179 -16.44 -16.68 -3.28
N LEU A 180 -17.67 -17.20 -3.21
CA LEU A 180 -18.17 -18.25 -4.11
C LEU A 180 -18.13 -17.79 -5.57
N GLU A 181 -18.68 -16.62 -5.88
CA GLU A 181 -18.65 -16.13 -7.26
C GLU A 181 -17.22 -15.94 -7.77
N THR A 182 -16.31 -15.44 -6.93
CA THR A 182 -14.89 -15.30 -7.29
C THR A 182 -14.23 -16.67 -7.48
N PHE A 183 -14.54 -17.64 -6.63
CA PHE A 183 -14.07 -19.02 -6.76
C PHE A 183 -14.49 -19.62 -8.10
N HIS A 184 -15.76 -19.49 -8.48
CA HIS A 184 -16.28 -20.02 -9.74
C HIS A 184 -15.62 -19.36 -10.94
N ASN A 185 -15.42 -18.04 -10.91
CA ASN A 185 -14.72 -17.32 -11.98
C ASN A 185 -13.27 -17.80 -12.18
N LEU A 186 -12.57 -18.11 -11.07
CA LEU A 186 -11.19 -18.64 -11.12
C LEU A 186 -11.15 -20.12 -11.55
N GLU A 187 -12.16 -20.90 -11.21
CA GLU A 187 -12.32 -22.28 -11.66
C GLU A 187 -12.61 -22.36 -13.17
N GLU A 188 -13.51 -21.53 -13.69
CA GLU A 188 -13.88 -21.50 -15.12
C GLU A 188 -12.69 -21.13 -16.02
N THR A 189 -11.78 -20.30 -15.53
CA THR A 189 -10.61 -19.82 -16.28
C THR A 189 -9.45 -20.84 -16.31
N THR A 190 -9.45 -21.87 -15.45
CA THR A 190 -8.38 -22.87 -15.35
C THR A 190 -8.57 -24.13 -16.21
N GLY A 191 -9.69 -24.28 -16.92
CA GLY A 191 -9.85 -25.20 -18.06
C GLY A 191 -10.53 -26.55 -17.78
N VAL A 192 -11.28 -27.00 -18.80
CA VAL A 192 -12.32 -28.06 -18.95
C VAL A 192 -11.99 -29.50 -18.47
N ASN A 193 -11.06 -29.74 -17.56
CA ASN A 193 -10.81 -31.10 -17.07
C ASN A 193 -10.26 -31.10 -15.63
N MET A 194 -11.12 -31.19 -14.62
CA MET A 194 -11.14 -32.24 -13.59
C MET A 194 -12.04 -31.88 -12.40
N ASN A 195 -13.08 -32.67 -12.17
CA ASN A 195 -13.97 -32.64 -11.00
C ASN A 195 -13.26 -32.22 -9.69
N GLN A 196 -13.80 -31.17 -9.05
CA GLN A 196 -13.41 -30.54 -7.77
C GLN A 196 -12.06 -29.80 -7.79
N HIS A 197 -12.09 -28.56 -8.28
CA HIS A 197 -10.90 -27.74 -8.45
C HIS A 197 -10.53 -26.99 -7.17
N TYR A 198 -9.36 -27.31 -6.64
CA TYR A 198 -8.71 -26.50 -5.61
C TYR A 198 -8.29 -25.14 -6.22
N VAL A 199 -8.77 -24.04 -5.65
CA VAL A 199 -8.42 -22.68 -6.08
C VAL A 199 -7.34 -22.10 -5.16
N SER A 200 -6.38 -21.39 -5.75
CA SER A 200 -5.30 -20.69 -5.04
C SER A 200 -5.88 -19.63 -4.09
N ILE A 201 -5.62 -19.77 -2.79
CA ILE A 201 -6.05 -18.81 -1.77
C ILE A 201 -5.46 -17.41 -2.02
N PRO A 202 -4.16 -17.25 -2.36
CA PRO A 202 -3.59 -15.96 -2.76
C PRO A 202 -4.39 -15.24 -3.84
N GLU A 203 -4.75 -15.93 -4.93
CA GLU A 203 -5.46 -15.32 -6.06
C GLU A 203 -6.91 -15.00 -5.68
N LEU A 204 -7.59 -15.95 -5.02
CA LEU A 204 -8.93 -15.77 -4.49
C LEU A 204 -9.01 -14.59 -3.51
N ARG A 205 -7.99 -14.43 -2.66
CA ARG A 205 -7.85 -13.31 -1.72
C ARG A 205 -7.83 -11.99 -2.47
N GLU A 206 -6.95 -11.83 -3.45
CA GLU A 206 -6.78 -10.55 -4.15
C GLU A 206 -8.07 -10.14 -4.87
N HIS A 207 -8.69 -11.06 -5.62
CA HIS A 207 -9.94 -10.78 -6.33
C HIS A 207 -11.11 -10.53 -5.38
N THR A 208 -11.22 -11.27 -4.28
CA THR A 208 -12.30 -11.05 -3.30
C THR A 208 -12.10 -9.74 -2.53
N CYS A 209 -10.86 -9.42 -2.14
CA CYS A 209 -10.53 -8.17 -1.46
C CYS A 209 -10.81 -6.95 -2.34
N GLU A 210 -10.48 -7.03 -3.63
CA GLU A 210 -10.79 -5.99 -4.62
C GLU A 210 -12.30 -5.71 -4.66
N ARG A 211 -13.12 -6.77 -4.80
CA ARG A 211 -14.58 -6.66 -4.89
C ARG A 211 -15.25 -6.19 -3.60
N LEU A 212 -14.74 -6.62 -2.45
CA LEU A 212 -15.30 -6.26 -1.14
C LEU A 212 -14.67 -5.01 -0.53
N GLN A 213 -13.64 -4.45 -1.19
CA GLN A 213 -12.83 -3.35 -0.67
C GLN A 213 -12.39 -3.62 0.77
N CYS A 214 -11.95 -4.84 1.07
CA CYS A 214 -11.50 -5.23 2.40
C CYS A 214 -9.98 -5.44 2.42
N THR A 215 -9.41 -5.39 3.62
CA THR A 215 -7.98 -5.70 3.79
C THR A 215 -7.71 -7.20 3.60
N ARG A 216 -6.50 -7.54 3.15
CA ARG A 216 -6.05 -8.95 3.06
C ARG A 216 -6.23 -9.71 4.38
N GLN A 217 -5.92 -9.05 5.50
CA GLN A 217 -6.10 -9.61 6.83
C GLN A 217 -7.58 -9.86 7.17
N ALA A 218 -8.48 -8.97 6.75
CA ALA A 218 -9.92 -9.15 6.93
C ALA A 218 -10.41 -10.36 6.14
N PHE A 219 -9.96 -10.52 4.89
CA PHE A 219 -10.24 -11.71 4.09
C PHE A 219 -9.76 -12.98 4.79
N ASP A 220 -8.50 -13.02 5.25
CA ASP A 220 -7.93 -14.22 5.88
C ASP A 220 -8.74 -14.63 7.12
N LYS A 221 -9.08 -13.67 7.99
CA LYS A 221 -9.94 -13.91 9.15
C LYS A 221 -11.33 -14.39 8.73
N GLY A 222 -11.91 -13.77 7.70
CA GLY A 222 -13.20 -14.14 7.14
C GLY A 222 -13.21 -15.57 6.59
N LEU A 223 -12.18 -15.95 5.85
CA LEU A 223 -12.03 -17.29 5.27
C LEU A 223 -11.87 -18.35 6.35
N LEU A 224 -11.02 -18.10 7.36
CA LEU A 224 -10.85 -19.02 8.49
C LEU A 224 -12.15 -19.19 9.28
N THR A 225 -12.88 -18.10 9.51
CA THR A 225 -14.19 -18.13 10.17
C THR A 225 -15.19 -18.95 9.34
N LEU A 226 -15.27 -18.69 8.04
CA LEU A 226 -16.14 -19.41 7.11
C LEU A 226 -15.81 -20.92 7.10
N ALA A 227 -14.54 -21.29 6.98
CA ALA A 227 -14.09 -22.68 6.99
C ALA A 227 -14.47 -23.39 8.31
N SER A 228 -14.30 -22.70 9.46
CA SER A 228 -14.65 -23.26 10.76
C SER A 228 -16.16 -23.50 10.95
N GLN A 229 -17.00 -22.70 10.32
CA GLN A 229 -18.46 -22.80 10.39
C GLN A 229 -19.04 -23.81 9.40
N ASN A 230 -18.25 -24.24 8.42
CA ASN A 230 -18.68 -25.07 7.30
C ASN A 230 -17.81 -26.33 7.14
N VAL A 231 -17.48 -26.98 8.27
CA VAL A 231 -16.67 -28.20 8.27
C VAL A 231 -17.31 -29.28 7.39
N GLY A 232 -16.53 -29.83 6.46
CA GLY A 232 -16.99 -30.83 5.49
C GLY A 232 -17.63 -30.26 4.23
N ARG A 233 -17.98 -28.97 4.23
CA ARG A 233 -18.44 -28.22 3.04
C ARG A 233 -17.33 -27.39 2.44
N VAL A 234 -16.46 -26.82 3.28
CA VAL A 234 -15.28 -26.06 2.89
C VAL A 234 -14.03 -26.79 3.37
N GLU A 235 -13.05 -26.92 2.50
CA GLU A 235 -11.79 -27.59 2.78
C GLU A 235 -10.60 -26.66 2.48
N LEU A 236 -9.72 -26.50 3.47
CA LEU A 236 -8.44 -25.83 3.33
C LEU A 236 -7.35 -26.89 3.16
N SER A 237 -6.54 -26.76 2.11
CA SER A 237 -5.47 -27.70 1.82
C SER A 237 -4.10 -27.01 1.75
N GLY A 238 -3.11 -27.71 2.29
CA GLY A 238 -1.70 -27.34 2.15
C GLY A 238 -1.18 -27.68 0.75
N ALA A 239 0.02 -27.21 0.43
CA ALA A 239 0.70 -27.50 -0.83
C ALA A 239 2.12 -28.01 -0.58
N PRO A 240 2.65 -28.93 -1.40
CA PRO A 240 4.09 -29.03 -1.60
C PRO A 240 4.62 -27.71 -2.17
N VAL A 241 5.84 -27.32 -1.79
CA VAL A 241 6.52 -26.04 -2.13
C VAL A 241 6.65 -25.75 -3.65
N ASP A 242 6.37 -26.75 -4.50
CA ASP A 242 6.62 -26.75 -5.95
C ASP A 242 5.37 -26.73 -6.86
N THR A 243 4.15 -26.60 -6.33
CA THR A 243 2.98 -26.48 -7.23
C THR A 243 2.88 -25.07 -7.82
N GLY A 244 2.63 -25.02 -9.15
CA GLY A 244 2.76 -23.85 -10.03
C GLY A 244 1.79 -22.69 -9.83
N ALA A 245 1.43 -22.34 -8.60
CA ALA A 245 0.64 -21.14 -8.29
C ALA A 245 1.45 -19.83 -8.44
N LYS A 246 2.66 -19.85 -9.02
CA LYS A 246 3.69 -18.85 -8.78
C LYS A 246 3.85 -17.81 -9.89
N GLU A 247 2.86 -17.01 -10.25
CA GLU A 247 3.15 -15.77 -11.00
C GLU A 247 2.20 -14.62 -10.63
N ALA A 248 2.21 -14.20 -9.34
CA ALA A 248 1.74 -12.86 -9.03
C ALA A 248 2.65 -11.84 -9.71
N ALA A 249 2.06 -10.97 -10.54
CA ALA A 249 2.80 -9.97 -11.31
C ALA A 249 3.41 -8.87 -10.42
N PHE A 250 2.82 -8.64 -9.24
CA PHE A 250 3.23 -7.61 -8.30
C PHE A 250 3.41 -8.17 -6.89
N GLY A 251 4.29 -7.57 -6.09
CA GLY A 251 4.50 -7.92 -4.67
C GLY A 251 3.73 -7.01 -3.71
N VAL A 252 3.49 -7.47 -2.48
CA VAL A 252 2.92 -6.62 -1.41
C VAL A 252 4.01 -5.69 -0.88
N LYS A 253 3.75 -4.38 -0.92
CA LYS A 253 4.64 -3.36 -0.34
C LYS A 253 4.23 -3.06 1.10
N GLN A 254 5.21 -2.94 1.98
CA GLN A 254 5.01 -2.58 3.39
C GLN A 254 6.08 -1.61 3.88
N ILE A 255 5.77 -0.92 4.97
CA ILE A 255 6.71 -0.15 5.76
C ILE A 255 6.59 -0.59 7.22
N ALA A 256 7.71 -0.66 7.92
CA ALA A 256 7.78 -0.98 9.34
C ALA A 256 8.90 -0.17 9.99
N LEU A 257 8.82 0.05 11.30
CA LEU A 257 9.97 0.58 12.03
C LEU A 257 11.13 -0.42 11.99
N THR A 258 12.37 0.09 11.97
CA THR A 258 13.55 -0.75 12.11
C THR A 258 14.31 -0.39 13.38
N ASN A 259 15.04 -1.37 13.91
CA ASN A 259 15.94 -1.20 15.05
C ASN A 259 17.39 -0.94 14.61
N ASP A 260 17.65 -0.93 13.29
CA ASP A 260 18.96 -0.70 12.69
C ASP A 260 19.15 0.79 12.29
N ASP A 261 20.22 1.14 11.57
CA ASP A 261 20.66 2.53 11.25
C ASP A 261 19.68 3.42 10.46
N GLY A 262 18.42 3.00 10.23
CA GLY A 262 17.35 3.81 9.63
C GLY A 262 16.13 3.93 10.56
N LEU A 263 15.26 4.93 10.37
CA LEU A 263 14.03 5.02 11.17
C LEU A 263 12.97 4.00 10.72
N VAL A 264 12.95 3.69 9.43
CA VAL A 264 11.98 2.78 8.81
C VAL A 264 12.68 1.81 7.86
N SER A 265 12.13 0.62 7.74
CA SER A 265 12.45 -0.35 6.69
C SER A 265 11.26 -0.50 5.76
N THR A 266 11.57 -0.76 4.49
CA THR A 266 10.55 -1.10 3.49
C THR A 266 10.82 -2.44 2.88
N ASP A 267 9.74 -3.21 2.72
CA ASP A 267 9.76 -4.49 2.06
C ASP A 267 8.79 -4.48 0.87
N GLN A 268 9.11 -5.29 -0.14
CA GLN A 268 8.20 -5.65 -1.22
C GLN A 268 8.38 -7.15 -1.47
N SER A 269 7.33 -7.93 -1.18
CA SER A 269 7.44 -9.39 -1.18
C SER A 269 6.35 -10.04 -2.04
N THR A 270 6.78 -10.77 -3.07
CA THR A 270 5.91 -11.70 -3.81
C THR A 270 5.60 -12.93 -2.95
N ASP A 271 6.52 -13.38 -2.11
CA ASP A 271 6.28 -14.50 -1.18
C ASP A 271 5.12 -14.20 -0.23
N ARG A 272 4.97 -12.93 0.20
CA ARG A 272 3.83 -12.50 1.01
C ARG A 272 2.51 -12.47 0.25
N VAL A 273 2.52 -12.16 -1.05
CA VAL A 273 1.31 -12.33 -1.88
C VAL A 273 0.92 -13.80 -1.88
N MET A 274 1.90 -14.65 -2.13
CA MET A 274 1.73 -16.09 -2.27
C MET A 274 1.51 -16.82 -0.94
N ALA A 275 1.59 -16.12 0.19
CA ALA A 275 1.29 -16.68 1.50
C ALA A 275 -0.18 -17.13 1.54
N GLY A 276 -0.40 -18.36 1.99
CA GLY A 276 -1.73 -18.90 2.23
C GLY A 276 -2.43 -18.26 3.42
N VAL A 277 -3.41 -18.94 3.99
CA VAL A 277 -3.94 -18.63 5.32
C VAL A 277 -3.29 -19.53 6.37
N GLU A 278 -3.02 -18.97 7.54
CA GLU A 278 -2.44 -19.70 8.66
C GLU A 278 -3.52 -20.09 9.68
N GLN A 279 -3.57 -21.36 10.06
CA GLN A 279 -4.40 -21.85 11.16
C GLN A 279 -3.64 -22.90 11.97
N PHE A 280 -3.55 -22.72 13.29
CA PHE A 280 -2.84 -23.63 14.19
C PHE A 280 -1.39 -23.94 13.74
N ASP A 281 -0.62 -22.89 13.41
CA ASP A 281 0.76 -22.96 12.92
C ASP A 281 0.94 -23.75 11.60
N LYS A 282 -0.15 -23.95 10.84
CA LYS A 282 -0.14 -24.58 9.52
C LYS A 282 -0.59 -23.61 8.44
N GLN A 283 0.13 -23.63 7.32
CA GLN A 283 -0.16 -22.84 6.14
C GLN A 283 -1.02 -23.61 5.15
N TYR A 284 -2.11 -22.99 4.69
CA TYR A 284 -3.04 -23.53 3.72
C TYR A 284 -3.05 -22.64 2.48
N TYR A 285 -2.80 -23.22 1.31
CA TYR A 285 -2.61 -22.48 0.07
C TYR A 285 -3.76 -22.64 -0.91
N TYR A 286 -4.61 -23.64 -0.71
CA TYR A 286 -5.72 -23.94 -1.59
C TYR A 286 -7.03 -24.09 -0.83
N LEU A 287 -8.11 -23.67 -1.48
CA LEU A 287 -9.49 -23.81 -1.03
C LEU A 287 -10.22 -24.77 -1.96
N ALA A 288 -11.02 -25.67 -1.40
CA ALA A 288 -12.05 -26.41 -2.14
C ALA A 288 -13.41 -26.20 -1.47
N ILE A 289 -14.46 -26.12 -2.29
CA ILE A 289 -15.84 -25.97 -1.85
C ILE A 289 -16.63 -27.17 -2.38
N HIS A 290 -17.15 -27.98 -1.46
CA HIS A 290 -17.88 -29.22 -1.74
C HIS A 290 -19.41 -29.05 -1.68
N ASP A 291 -19.88 -28.05 -0.94
CA ASP A 291 -21.29 -27.68 -0.79
C ASP A 291 -21.39 -26.16 -0.68
N GLU A 292 -22.18 -25.55 -1.55
CA GLU A 292 -22.34 -24.09 -1.69
C GLU A 292 -23.33 -23.50 -0.66
N ASP A 293 -24.06 -24.33 0.09
CA ASP A 293 -24.94 -23.90 1.18
C ASP A 293 -24.09 -23.46 2.40
N LEU A 294 -23.44 -22.30 2.30
CA LEU A 294 -22.50 -21.83 3.31
C LEU A 294 -23.18 -21.01 4.40
N THR A 295 -22.88 -21.35 5.66
CA THR A 295 -23.26 -20.57 6.84
C THR A 295 -22.16 -19.58 7.18
N PHE A 296 -22.50 -18.31 7.41
CA PHE A 296 -21.53 -17.32 7.84
C PHE A 296 -22.12 -16.37 8.87
N THR A 297 -21.55 -16.41 10.07
CA THR A 297 -21.90 -15.52 11.18
C THR A 297 -20.63 -14.84 11.65
N GLN A 298 -20.64 -13.51 11.68
CA GLN A 298 -19.51 -12.75 12.21
C GLN A 298 -19.60 -12.70 13.72
N GLU A 299 -18.54 -13.11 14.41
CA GLU A 299 -18.37 -12.72 15.80
C GLU A 299 -18.22 -11.21 15.85
N THR A 300 -19.27 -10.52 16.31
CA THR A 300 -19.21 -9.08 16.52
C THR A 300 -18.28 -8.85 17.70
N THR A 301 -17.00 -8.57 17.42
CA THR A 301 -16.09 -8.12 18.47
C THR A 301 -16.51 -6.69 18.84
N GLN A 302 -17.14 -6.53 20.01
CA GLN A 302 -17.35 -5.24 20.66
C GLN A 302 -16.03 -4.63 21.10
#